data_AF-A0A927XDM3-F1
#
_entry.id   AF-A0A927XDM3-F1
#
_cell.length_a   1.000
_cell.length_b   1.000
_cell.length_c   1.000
_cell.angle_alpha   90.00
_cell.angle_beta   90.00
_cell.angle_gamma   90.00
#
_symmetry.space_group_name_H-M   'P 1'
#
loop_
_entity.id
_entity.type
_entity.pdbx_description
1 polymer ?
#
loop_
_entity_poly.entity_id
_entity_poly.type
_entity_poly.pdbx_seq_one_letter_code
_entity_poly.pdbx_strand_id
1 'polypeptide(L)'
;MLEIELCDEKDWSDNLYTIGISQMDKSLSIYLEDIDSFEKAIKDKEYFNKCAEEEISLCQDIDCDDAVKDWNFFKNNFDNLFEMADYVRLSFGRIDELEFLRKNKILKNKKVVLTGFYSLDDIEQIEKLEKKYNEFDNIYVQLTGNIDYVSLDDCKKTINKINEIVNSVKTLNLSPMENVMYVYDLVRNREYKEEEKEKGENSTKSRDLSKVLFGDKIVCVGFSKLYSFILRKLGIEIYINELEHTFDETSGHMRNIAHIVDPKYNIDGVYYFDSTWDSKIKGKSYLYKYKYFAKTKDQIEEENIRNNLIDEMIKTSMADLFESVSDIIYSDDQDALIEYIKTINYVSTMAIGKRIIDLSSILINYSKFDKDKFLDKFEECINYFCKDISAEKMLEILFNVRKIEYYINPEYYPFELIDLANIAYNSGWTFEDLSCLNNDEKFLYTIFGGSANIFVKQFKDYESKKNLEKEIAQVKLTRTLRNALDKKTHVE
;
A
#
# COMPACT_ATOMS: atom_id res chain seq x y z
N MET A 1 7.97 7.60 -21.64
CA MET A 1 7.75 9.05 -21.41
C MET A 1 9.11 9.74 -21.36
N LEU A 2 9.19 10.95 -21.93
CA LEU A 2 10.43 11.73 -21.97
C LEU A 2 10.32 12.91 -20.99
N GLU A 3 11.35 13.09 -20.16
CA GLU A 3 11.52 14.24 -19.28
C GLU A 3 12.72 15.08 -19.73
N ILE A 4 12.61 16.41 -19.62
CA ILE A 4 13.75 17.33 -19.66
C ILE A 4 13.91 17.94 -18.28
N GLU A 5 15.07 17.74 -17.65
CA GLU A 5 15.42 18.39 -16.39
C GLU A 5 16.25 19.64 -16.67
N LEU A 6 15.90 20.76 -16.04
CA LEU A 6 16.63 22.03 -16.13
C LEU A 6 17.34 22.28 -14.81
N CYS A 7 18.67 22.38 -14.88
CA CYS A 7 19.54 22.53 -13.72
C CYS A 7 20.35 23.83 -13.81
N ASP A 8 20.76 24.40 -12.69
CA ASP A 8 21.64 25.60 -12.65
C ASP A 8 22.91 25.40 -11.80
N GLU A 9 23.03 24.24 -11.18
CA GLU A 9 24.25 23.75 -10.55
C GLU A 9 24.73 22.53 -11.30
N LYS A 10 26.01 22.53 -11.70
CA LYS A 10 26.62 21.36 -12.34
C LYS A 10 26.98 20.36 -11.26
N ASP A 11 26.50 19.13 -11.41
CA ASP A 11 26.91 18.04 -10.52
C ASP A 11 28.36 17.68 -10.84
N TRP A 12 28.67 17.00 -11.96
CA TRP A 12 30.01 16.40 -12.16
C TRP A 12 30.68 16.63 -13.52
N SER A 13 30.00 17.14 -14.55
CA SER A 13 30.58 17.38 -15.87
C SER A 13 30.58 18.85 -16.25
N ASP A 14 31.57 19.28 -17.03
CA ASP A 14 31.59 20.62 -17.63
C ASP A 14 30.58 20.77 -18.78
N ASN A 15 29.92 19.67 -19.17
CA ASN A 15 28.95 19.64 -20.26
C ASN A 15 27.63 20.31 -19.89
N LEU A 16 26.98 20.93 -20.87
CA LEU A 16 25.66 21.54 -20.71
C LEU A 16 24.53 20.50 -20.74
N TYR A 17 24.81 19.28 -21.22
CA TYR A 17 23.83 18.21 -21.31
C TYR A 17 24.37 16.95 -20.65
N THR A 18 23.53 16.29 -19.86
CA THR A 18 23.81 14.96 -19.28
C THR A 18 22.56 14.10 -19.32
N ILE A 19 22.72 12.77 -19.32
CA ILE A 19 21.57 11.88 -19.09
C ILE A 19 21.16 12.03 -17.63
N GLY A 20 19.89 12.40 -17.42
CA GLY A 20 19.32 12.57 -16.09
C GLY A 20 18.91 11.23 -15.49
N ILE A 21 18.99 11.12 -14.16
CA ILE A 21 18.36 10.02 -13.42
C ILE A 21 16.96 10.49 -13.05
N SER A 22 15.93 9.89 -13.65
CA SER A 22 14.53 10.25 -13.38
C SER A 22 13.66 9.02 -13.13
N GLN A 23 12.44 9.25 -12.65
CA GLN A 23 11.41 8.22 -12.54
C GLN A 23 10.75 7.88 -13.89
N MET A 24 11.14 8.57 -14.98
CA MET A 24 10.64 8.37 -16.34
C MET A 24 11.59 7.52 -17.16
N ASP A 25 11.09 6.92 -18.25
CA ASP A 25 11.86 6.01 -19.11
C ASP A 25 13.16 6.61 -19.65
N LYS A 26 13.17 7.93 -19.93
CA LYS A 26 14.35 8.68 -20.41
C LYS A 26 14.31 10.11 -19.87
N SER A 27 15.45 10.60 -19.40
CA SER A 27 15.60 12.00 -18.97
C SER A 27 16.89 12.62 -19.52
N LEU A 28 16.78 13.87 -19.97
CA LEU A 28 17.89 14.69 -20.39
C LEU A 28 17.98 15.90 -19.47
N SER A 29 19.08 16.03 -18.75
CA SER A 29 19.37 17.21 -17.93
C SER A 29 20.10 18.26 -18.78
N ILE A 30 19.63 19.51 -18.70
CA ILE A 30 20.19 20.68 -19.38
C ILE A 30 20.60 21.68 -18.31
N TYR A 31 21.89 21.96 -18.23
CA TYR A 31 22.42 23.00 -17.35
C TYR A 31 22.19 24.38 -17.95
N LEU A 32 21.79 25.33 -17.14
CA LEU A 32 21.51 26.70 -17.51
C LEU A 32 22.43 27.62 -16.71
N GLU A 33 23.10 28.55 -17.39
CA GLU A 33 23.96 29.54 -16.73
C GLU A 33 23.12 30.63 -16.06
N ASP A 34 22.01 31.00 -16.70
CA ASP A 34 21.07 32.01 -16.24
C ASP A 34 19.67 31.79 -16.82
N ILE A 35 18.77 32.71 -16.51
CA ILE A 35 17.36 32.69 -16.90
C ILE A 35 17.13 32.85 -18.43
N ASP A 36 18.07 33.45 -19.16
CA ASP A 36 18.07 33.66 -20.62
C ASP A 36 18.68 32.46 -21.37
N SER A 37 19.42 31.65 -20.63
CA SER A 37 19.88 30.29 -20.85
C SER A 37 19.13 29.43 -21.88
N PHE A 38 17.83 29.30 -21.59
CA PHE A 38 17.07 28.10 -21.93
C PHE A 38 16.77 27.97 -23.42
N GLU A 39 16.23 29.01 -24.05
CA GLU A 39 15.88 28.94 -25.47
C GLU A 39 17.09 28.71 -26.36
N LYS A 40 18.25 29.25 -25.96
CA LYS A 40 19.51 29.00 -26.66
C LYS A 40 19.91 27.54 -26.51
N ALA A 41 19.88 27.01 -25.29
CA ALA A 41 20.27 25.63 -25.00
C ALA A 41 19.41 24.60 -25.77
N ILE A 42 18.10 24.78 -25.88
CA ILE A 42 17.26 23.83 -26.63
C ILE A 42 17.35 23.95 -28.16
N LYS A 43 18.03 24.99 -28.67
CA LYS A 43 18.21 25.23 -30.12
C LYS A 43 19.65 24.96 -30.59
N ASP A 44 20.61 24.81 -29.67
CA ASP A 44 22.03 24.65 -29.99
C ASP A 44 22.42 23.20 -30.31
N LYS A 45 22.00 22.74 -31.50
CA LYS A 45 22.25 21.38 -31.96
C LYS A 45 23.74 21.05 -32.13
N GLU A 46 24.54 22.04 -32.52
CA GLU A 46 25.97 21.86 -32.75
C GLU A 46 26.67 21.54 -31.43
N TYR A 47 26.41 22.35 -30.40
CA TYR A 47 26.97 22.12 -29.07
C TYR A 47 26.42 20.84 -28.43
N PHE A 48 25.12 20.54 -28.59
CA PHE A 48 24.55 19.27 -28.14
C PHE A 48 25.25 18.06 -28.76
N ASN A 49 25.46 18.05 -30.09
CA ASN A 49 26.11 16.95 -30.77
C ASN A 49 27.53 16.72 -30.26
N LYS A 50 28.25 17.81 -29.97
CA LYS A 50 29.59 17.74 -29.40
C LYS A 50 29.57 17.07 -28.02
N CYS A 51 28.71 17.53 -27.10
CA CYS A 51 28.58 16.91 -25.79
C CYS A 51 28.16 15.43 -25.90
N ALA A 52 27.19 15.11 -26.75
CA ALA A 52 26.74 13.74 -26.94
C ALA A 52 27.85 12.82 -27.49
N GLU A 53 28.72 13.30 -28.38
CA GLU A 53 29.86 12.52 -28.90
C GLU A 53 30.91 12.26 -27.82
N GLU A 54 31.23 13.27 -27.00
CA GLU A 54 32.15 13.13 -25.87
C GLU A 54 31.60 12.11 -24.85
N GLU A 55 30.31 12.20 -24.49
CA GLU A 55 29.66 11.29 -23.54
C GLU A 55 29.50 9.86 -24.09
N ILE A 56 29.16 9.69 -25.37
CA ILE A 56 29.11 8.36 -26.01
C ILE A 56 30.49 7.69 -25.96
N SER A 57 31.57 8.44 -26.27
CA SER A 57 32.94 7.91 -26.21
C SER A 57 33.27 7.44 -24.78
N LEU A 58 32.95 8.24 -23.77
CA LEU A 58 33.17 7.88 -22.37
C LEU A 58 32.36 6.64 -21.96
N CYS A 59 31.09 6.54 -22.38
CA CYS A 59 30.22 5.40 -22.06
C CYS A 59 30.71 4.10 -22.71
N GLN A 60 31.27 4.17 -23.92
CA GLN A 60 31.86 3.02 -24.61
C GLN A 60 33.12 2.51 -23.89
N ASP A 61 33.92 3.41 -23.30
CA ASP A 61 35.13 3.03 -22.56
C ASP A 61 34.83 2.29 -21.24
N ILE A 62 33.62 2.43 -20.70
CA ILE A 62 33.16 1.78 -19.47
C ILE A 62 32.05 0.72 -19.70
N ASP A 63 31.83 0.32 -20.96
CA ASP A 63 30.89 -0.74 -21.37
C ASP A 63 29.42 -0.47 -20.95
N CYS A 64 28.99 0.81 -21.00
CA CYS A 64 27.64 1.24 -20.64
C CYS A 64 26.72 1.32 -21.88
N ASP A 65 26.33 0.18 -22.42
CA ASP A 65 25.52 0.06 -23.65
C ASP A 65 24.19 0.84 -23.61
N ASP A 66 23.53 0.89 -22.46
CA ASP A 66 22.23 1.55 -22.33
C ASP A 66 22.36 3.08 -22.39
N ALA A 67 23.38 3.66 -21.76
CA ALA A 67 23.66 5.10 -21.88
C ALA A 67 24.00 5.50 -23.32
N VAL A 68 24.75 4.65 -24.04
CA VAL A 68 25.03 4.86 -25.47
C VAL A 68 23.75 4.86 -26.30
N LYS A 69 22.81 3.93 -26.03
CA LYS A 69 21.51 3.89 -26.72
C LYS A 69 20.70 5.16 -26.45
N ASP A 70 20.71 5.67 -25.22
CA ASP A 70 19.97 6.86 -24.84
C ASP A 70 20.56 8.13 -25.46
N TRP A 71 21.86 8.31 -25.44
CA TRP A 71 22.51 9.42 -26.15
C TRP A 71 22.23 9.40 -27.65
N ASN A 72 22.31 8.22 -28.29
CA ASN A 72 21.95 8.08 -29.70
C ASN A 72 20.48 8.41 -29.96
N PHE A 73 19.59 8.01 -29.06
CA PHE A 73 18.18 8.39 -29.13
C PHE A 73 18.02 9.92 -29.06
N PHE A 74 18.66 10.60 -28.10
CA PHE A 74 18.56 12.06 -27.98
C PHE A 74 19.13 12.78 -29.20
N LYS A 75 20.30 12.35 -29.68
CA LYS A 75 20.96 12.90 -30.88
C LYS A 75 20.09 12.81 -32.13
N ASN A 76 19.47 11.64 -32.35
CA ASN A 76 18.62 11.43 -33.52
C ASN A 76 17.29 12.19 -33.45
N ASN A 77 16.88 12.62 -32.25
CA ASN A 77 15.60 13.29 -32.03
C ASN A 77 15.72 14.76 -31.60
N PHE A 78 16.94 15.33 -31.56
CA PHE A 78 17.22 16.64 -30.95
C PHE A 78 16.21 17.74 -31.32
N ASP A 79 15.94 17.89 -32.63
CA ASP A 79 15.06 18.94 -33.15
C ASP A 79 13.62 18.86 -32.62
N ASN A 80 13.20 17.67 -32.15
CA ASN A 80 11.87 17.39 -31.62
C ASN A 80 11.89 17.05 -30.12
N LEU A 81 13.04 17.02 -29.44
CA LEU A 81 13.13 16.56 -28.04
C LEU A 81 12.22 17.35 -27.12
N PHE A 82 12.25 18.67 -27.23
CA PHE A 82 11.40 19.52 -26.42
C PHE A 82 9.92 19.24 -26.68
N GLU A 83 9.52 19.03 -27.94
CA GLU A 83 8.13 18.69 -28.27
C GLU A 83 7.73 17.30 -27.78
N MET A 84 8.63 16.33 -27.84
CA MET A 84 8.44 14.97 -27.33
C MET A 84 8.40 14.88 -25.81
N ALA A 85 8.97 15.85 -25.09
CA ALA A 85 8.98 15.85 -23.64
C ALA A 85 7.58 16.15 -23.10
N ASP A 86 7.07 15.22 -22.29
CA ASP A 86 5.81 15.37 -21.56
C ASP A 86 5.99 16.31 -20.37
N TYR A 87 7.15 16.18 -19.71
CA TYR A 87 7.51 16.85 -18.47
C TYR A 87 8.77 17.69 -18.63
N VAL A 88 8.77 18.88 -18.02
CA VAL A 88 9.95 19.72 -17.83
C VAL A 88 10.15 19.91 -16.34
N ARG A 89 11.19 19.31 -15.78
CA ARG A 89 11.49 19.39 -14.35
C ARG A 89 12.44 20.55 -14.07
N LEU A 90 12.14 21.34 -13.05
CA LEU A 90 13.00 22.44 -12.60
C LEU A 90 13.78 22.00 -11.37
N SER A 91 15.11 22.05 -11.46
CA SER A 91 16.05 21.71 -10.40
C SER A 91 17.02 22.89 -10.20
N PHE A 92 16.49 23.99 -9.68
CA PHE A 92 17.26 25.23 -9.51
C PHE A 92 17.66 25.46 -8.05
N GLY A 93 18.95 25.72 -7.82
CA GLY A 93 19.49 26.18 -6.55
C GLY A 93 19.66 27.71 -6.46
N ARG A 94 19.78 28.39 -7.61
CA ARG A 94 20.14 29.81 -7.75
C ARG A 94 19.13 30.60 -8.58
N ILE A 95 18.62 30.02 -9.67
CA ILE A 95 17.64 30.64 -10.58
C ILE A 95 16.27 30.69 -9.88
N ASP A 96 15.64 31.88 -9.90
CA ASP A 96 14.26 32.03 -9.43
C ASP A 96 13.28 31.35 -10.40
N GLU A 97 12.66 30.26 -9.96
CA GLU A 97 11.73 29.46 -10.76
C GLU A 97 10.54 30.28 -11.29
N LEU A 98 10.00 31.24 -10.51
CA LEU A 98 8.84 32.02 -10.94
C LEU A 98 9.22 33.01 -12.03
N GLU A 99 10.35 33.70 -11.85
CA GLU A 99 10.88 34.58 -12.89
C GLU A 99 11.19 33.78 -14.16
N PHE A 100 11.81 32.61 -14.02
CA PHE A 100 12.14 31.72 -15.13
C PHE A 100 10.90 31.32 -15.92
N LEU A 101 9.83 30.89 -15.24
CA LEU A 101 8.57 30.52 -15.87
C LEU A 101 7.86 31.70 -16.54
N ARG A 102 7.90 32.90 -15.95
CA ARG A 102 7.31 34.11 -16.56
C ARG A 102 8.02 34.50 -17.85
N LYS A 103 9.34 34.33 -17.89
CA LYS A 103 10.18 34.68 -19.05
C LYS A 103 10.03 33.65 -20.17
N ASN A 104 10.05 32.36 -19.82
CA ASN A 104 10.06 31.25 -20.77
C ASN A 104 8.64 30.74 -21.08
N LYS A 105 7.88 31.55 -21.84
CA LYS A 105 6.46 31.27 -22.17
C LYS A 105 6.23 29.95 -22.91
N ILE A 106 7.24 29.41 -23.58
CA ILE A 106 7.16 28.11 -24.27
C ILE A 106 6.81 26.97 -23.31
N LEU A 107 7.14 27.10 -22.03
CA LEU A 107 6.84 26.09 -20.99
C LEU A 107 5.36 25.98 -20.64
N LYS A 108 4.53 26.97 -21.00
CA LYS A 108 3.08 26.94 -20.70
C LYS A 108 2.35 25.75 -21.32
N ASN A 109 2.89 25.18 -22.40
CA ASN A 109 2.32 24.02 -23.08
C ASN A 109 2.89 22.69 -22.58
N LYS A 110 3.73 22.71 -21.54
CA LYS A 110 4.40 21.54 -20.95
C LYS A 110 3.93 21.31 -19.52
N LYS A 111 4.04 20.09 -19.02
CA LYS A 111 3.85 19.81 -17.60
C LYS A 111 5.13 20.18 -16.85
N VAL A 112 5.12 21.27 -16.10
CA VAL A 112 6.29 21.74 -15.36
C VAL A 112 6.31 21.07 -14.00
N VAL A 113 7.41 20.39 -13.67
CA VAL A 113 7.56 19.65 -12.42
C VAL A 113 8.48 20.40 -11.48
N LEU A 114 8.02 20.66 -10.26
CA LEU A 114 8.86 21.25 -9.21
C LEU A 114 9.66 20.16 -8.51
N THR A 115 10.92 20.46 -8.19
CA THR A 115 11.75 19.57 -7.39
C THR A 115 11.25 19.49 -5.94
N GLY A 116 11.15 18.27 -5.44
CA GLY A 116 10.68 17.99 -4.08
C GLY A 116 9.74 16.80 -4.04
N PHE A 117 9.71 16.13 -2.89
CA PHE A 117 8.78 15.05 -2.60
C PHE A 117 7.76 15.53 -1.57
N TYR A 118 6.48 15.52 -1.96
CA TYR A 118 5.39 16.10 -1.17
C TYR A 118 4.55 15.01 -0.51
N SER A 119 4.11 15.27 0.72
CA SER A 119 3.28 14.32 1.47
C SER A 119 1.80 14.61 1.29
N LEU A 120 1.01 13.53 1.18
CA LEU A 120 -0.46 13.60 1.25
C LEU A 120 -0.98 13.98 2.65
N ASP A 121 -0.09 14.06 3.65
CA ASP A 121 -0.40 14.52 5.00
C ASP A 121 -0.22 16.03 5.18
N ASP A 122 0.46 16.72 4.25
CA ASP A 122 0.79 18.15 4.36
C ASP A 122 0.00 18.99 3.36
N ILE A 123 -1.27 19.23 3.67
CA ILE A 123 -2.13 20.09 2.84
C ILE A 123 -1.61 21.53 2.79
N GLU A 124 -1.02 22.02 3.88
CA GLU A 124 -0.53 23.41 3.96
C GLU A 124 0.61 23.66 2.98
N GLN A 125 1.50 22.68 2.79
CA GLN A 125 2.57 22.76 1.81
C GLN A 125 2.00 22.85 0.38
N ILE A 126 0.98 22.06 0.06
CA ILE A 126 0.31 22.12 -1.25
C ILE A 126 -0.39 23.47 -1.44
N GLU A 127 -1.08 23.99 -0.43
CA GLU A 127 -1.74 25.30 -0.50
C GLU A 127 -0.73 26.46 -0.65
N LYS A 128 0.45 26.35 -0.02
CA LYS A 128 1.55 27.31 -0.21
C LYS A 128 2.04 27.30 -1.66
N LEU A 129 2.19 26.12 -2.28
CA LEU A 129 2.55 26.00 -3.68
C LEU A 129 1.46 26.57 -4.60
N GLU A 130 0.19 26.22 -4.39
CA GLU A 130 -0.92 26.77 -5.17
C GLU A 130 -0.92 28.31 -5.12
N LYS A 131 -0.67 28.89 -3.94
CA LYS A 131 -0.60 30.34 -3.79
C LYS A 131 0.61 30.93 -4.51
N LYS A 132 1.78 30.27 -4.44
CA LYS A 132 3.04 30.73 -5.05
C LYS A 132 2.97 30.69 -6.58
N TYR A 133 2.39 29.64 -7.16
CA TYR A 133 2.32 29.43 -8.62
C TYR A 133 0.91 29.62 -9.19
N ASN A 134 0.07 30.44 -8.56
CA ASN A 134 -1.34 30.63 -8.92
C ASN A 134 -1.60 31.13 -10.37
N GLU A 135 -0.57 31.68 -11.02
CA GLU A 135 -0.62 32.14 -12.41
C GLU A 135 -0.31 31.04 -13.44
N PHE A 136 0.03 29.82 -12.98
CA PHE A 136 0.39 28.67 -13.78
C PHE A 136 -0.54 27.48 -13.46
N ASP A 137 -1.21 26.93 -14.47
CA ASP A 137 -2.12 25.78 -14.37
C ASP A 137 -1.44 24.44 -14.68
N ASN A 138 -0.21 24.49 -15.17
CA ASN A 138 0.58 23.37 -15.68
C ASN A 138 1.68 22.94 -14.70
N ILE A 139 1.51 23.20 -13.40
CA ILE A 139 2.48 22.85 -12.35
C ILE A 139 2.16 21.48 -11.74
N TYR A 140 3.19 20.66 -11.64
CA TYR A 140 3.16 19.28 -11.18
C TYR A 140 4.21 19.04 -10.10
N VAL A 141 3.98 18.04 -9.27
CA VAL A 141 4.88 17.64 -8.17
C VAL A 141 4.91 16.12 -8.01
N GLN A 142 5.99 15.60 -7.40
CA GLN A 142 6.01 14.22 -6.90
C GLN A 142 5.22 14.13 -5.59
N LEU A 143 4.19 13.29 -5.56
CA LEU A 143 3.30 13.13 -4.41
C LEU A 143 3.38 11.73 -3.82
N THR A 144 3.44 11.63 -2.50
CA THR A 144 3.43 10.34 -1.79
C THR A 144 2.25 9.47 -2.22
N GLY A 145 2.52 8.19 -2.51
CA GLY A 145 1.51 7.24 -2.97
C GLY A 145 1.29 7.22 -4.49
N ASN A 146 1.92 8.13 -5.24
CA ASN A 146 1.87 8.17 -6.70
C ASN A 146 3.26 7.95 -7.30
N ILE A 147 3.29 7.28 -8.43
CA ILE A 147 4.47 7.08 -9.29
C ILE A 147 4.56 8.26 -10.26
N ASP A 148 3.48 8.59 -10.95
CA ASP A 148 3.45 9.73 -11.88
C ASP A 148 3.36 11.07 -11.13
N TYR A 149 3.80 12.13 -11.79
CA TYR A 149 3.64 13.48 -11.27
C TYR A 149 2.17 13.90 -11.26
N VAL A 150 1.82 14.73 -10.28
CA VAL A 150 0.44 15.14 -10.01
C VAL A 150 0.35 16.65 -10.10
N SER A 151 -0.68 17.17 -10.77
CA SER A 151 -0.92 18.61 -10.79
C SER A 151 -1.28 19.10 -9.38
N LEU A 152 -0.98 20.37 -9.08
CA LEU A 152 -1.32 20.95 -7.77
C LEU A 152 -2.83 20.84 -7.43
N ASP A 153 -3.69 21.02 -8.43
CA ASP A 153 -5.14 20.85 -8.30
C ASP A 153 -5.52 19.39 -7.97
N ASP A 154 -4.95 18.42 -8.68
CA ASP A 154 -5.18 16.99 -8.39
C ASP A 154 -4.62 16.60 -7.00
N CYS A 155 -3.49 17.17 -6.56
CA CYS A 155 -2.96 16.98 -5.20
C CYS A 155 -4.00 17.39 -4.16
N LYS A 156 -4.55 18.60 -4.27
CA LYS A 156 -5.54 19.13 -3.33
C LYS A 156 -6.83 18.30 -3.32
N LYS A 157 -7.33 17.93 -4.50
CA LYS A 157 -8.51 17.05 -4.62
C LYS A 157 -8.26 15.71 -3.93
N THR A 158 -7.11 15.10 -4.18
CA THR A 158 -6.69 13.81 -3.59
C THR A 158 -6.65 13.89 -2.06
N ILE A 159 -5.96 14.90 -1.51
CA ILE A 159 -5.83 15.09 -0.06
C ILE A 159 -7.20 15.33 0.58
N ASN A 160 -8.01 16.21 0.00
CA ASN A 160 -9.35 16.51 0.50
C ASN A 160 -10.25 15.27 0.49
N LYS A 161 -10.21 14.48 -0.58
CA LYS A 161 -11.04 13.27 -0.67
C LYS A 161 -10.65 12.24 0.39
N ILE A 162 -9.35 12.05 0.63
CA ILE A 162 -8.89 11.15 1.69
C ILE A 162 -9.31 11.70 3.06
N ASN A 163 -9.12 12.99 3.31
CA ASN A 163 -9.50 13.61 4.59
C ASN A 163 -11.00 13.50 4.85
N GLU A 164 -11.85 13.64 3.82
CA GLU A 164 -13.30 13.40 3.90
C GLU A 164 -13.59 11.96 4.37
N ILE A 165 -12.96 10.96 3.74
CA ILE A 165 -13.11 9.55 4.13
C ILE A 165 -12.67 9.34 5.58
N VAL A 166 -11.46 9.77 5.93
CA VAL A 166 -10.89 9.62 7.27
C VAL A 166 -11.76 10.28 8.33
N ASN A 167 -12.22 11.51 8.09
CA ASN A 167 -13.08 12.22 9.01
C ASN A 167 -14.42 11.50 9.18
N SER A 168 -15.00 10.97 8.10
CA SER A 168 -16.22 10.18 8.18
C SER A 168 -16.05 8.95 9.07
N VAL A 169 -14.93 8.23 8.95
CA VAL A 169 -14.64 7.05 9.78
C VAL A 169 -14.40 7.45 11.23
N LYS A 170 -13.65 8.54 11.50
CA LYS A 170 -13.41 9.05 12.87
C LYS A 170 -14.70 9.36 13.62
N THR A 171 -15.76 9.82 12.93
CA THR A 171 -17.05 10.09 13.57
C THR A 171 -17.77 8.84 14.11
N LEU A 172 -17.38 7.65 13.64
CA LEU A 172 -18.02 6.39 14.03
C LEU A 172 -17.54 5.86 15.38
N ASN A 173 -16.42 6.38 15.90
CA ASN A 173 -15.83 6.00 17.20
C ASN A 173 -15.64 4.48 17.35
N LEU A 174 -15.12 3.85 16.29
CA LEU A 174 -14.81 2.43 16.21
C LEU A 174 -13.52 2.09 16.98
N SER A 175 -13.41 0.86 17.49
CA SER A 175 -12.15 0.33 18.02
C SER A 175 -11.10 0.13 16.91
N PRO A 176 -9.81 -0.08 17.22
CA PRO A 176 -8.77 -0.29 16.20
C PRO A 176 -9.12 -1.38 15.18
N MET A 177 -9.55 -2.57 15.60
CA MET A 177 -9.90 -3.66 14.69
C MET A 177 -11.20 -3.40 13.92
N GLU A 178 -12.16 -2.69 14.53
CA GLU A 178 -13.37 -2.25 13.81
C GLU A 178 -13.04 -1.23 12.72
N ASN A 179 -12.12 -0.28 12.96
CA ASN A 179 -11.64 0.64 11.93
C ASN A 179 -10.96 -0.11 10.78
N VAL A 180 -10.11 -1.09 11.10
CA VAL A 180 -9.45 -1.96 10.12
C VAL A 180 -10.50 -2.65 9.24
N MET A 181 -11.51 -3.31 9.83
CA MET A 181 -12.58 -3.98 9.07
C MET A 181 -13.46 -3.02 8.28
N TYR A 182 -13.87 -1.89 8.86
CA TYR A 182 -14.72 -0.91 8.19
C TYR A 182 -14.02 -0.31 6.96
N VAL A 183 -12.75 0.10 7.10
CA VAL A 183 -11.96 0.61 5.97
C VAL A 183 -11.70 -0.49 4.94
N TYR A 184 -11.54 -1.74 5.37
CA TYR A 184 -11.37 -2.87 4.46
C TYR A 184 -12.60 -3.04 3.56
N ASP A 185 -13.81 -2.94 4.11
CA ASP A 185 -15.06 -2.94 3.33
C ASP A 185 -15.18 -1.74 2.40
N LEU A 186 -14.79 -0.53 2.85
CA LEU A 186 -14.79 0.67 1.99
C LEU A 186 -13.91 0.48 0.74
N VAL A 187 -12.72 -0.07 0.91
CA VAL A 187 -11.75 -0.24 -0.18
C VAL A 187 -12.16 -1.40 -1.09
N ARG A 188 -12.48 -2.57 -0.53
CA ARG A 188 -12.80 -3.79 -1.30
C ARG A 188 -14.16 -3.72 -2.02
N ASN A 189 -15.00 -2.73 -1.70
CA ASN A 189 -16.23 -2.42 -2.45
C ASN A 189 -15.96 -1.98 -3.91
N ARG A 190 -14.70 -1.78 -4.29
CA ARG A 190 -14.29 -1.50 -5.66
C ARG A 190 -14.09 -2.77 -6.45
N GLU A 191 -14.41 -2.72 -7.74
CA GLU A 191 -14.16 -3.82 -8.66
C GLU A 191 -12.70 -3.81 -9.12
N TYR A 192 -12.03 -4.95 -9.05
CA TYR A 192 -10.69 -5.11 -9.62
C TYR A 192 -10.76 -4.87 -11.12
N LYS A 193 -10.02 -3.88 -11.60
CA LYS A 193 -10.06 -3.48 -13.01
C LYS A 193 -8.71 -2.95 -13.45
N GLU A 194 -8.07 -3.70 -14.33
CA GLU A 194 -6.79 -3.36 -14.95
C GLU A 194 -6.95 -2.33 -16.07
N GLU A 195 -5.84 -1.69 -16.40
CA GLU A 195 -5.73 -0.82 -17.56
C GLU A 195 -5.82 -1.58 -18.88
N GLU A 196 -6.34 -0.88 -19.88
CA GLU A 196 -6.43 -1.38 -21.25
C GLU A 196 -5.12 -1.04 -21.98
N LYS A 197 -4.10 -1.90 -21.79
CA LYS A 197 -2.76 -1.72 -22.41
C LYS A 197 -2.82 -1.54 -23.93
N GLU A 198 -3.71 -2.26 -24.61
CA GLU A 198 -3.94 -2.14 -26.06
C GLU A 198 -4.42 -0.75 -26.50
N LYS A 199 -5.00 0.03 -25.58
CA LYS A 199 -5.41 1.43 -25.80
C LYS A 199 -4.37 2.45 -25.33
N GLY A 200 -3.16 1.99 -25.00
CA GLY A 200 -2.08 2.85 -24.51
C GLY A 200 -2.31 3.40 -23.10
N GLU A 201 -3.13 2.74 -22.28
CA GLU A 201 -3.32 3.16 -20.89
C GLU A 201 -2.07 2.86 -20.04
N ASN A 202 -1.61 3.85 -19.28
CA ASN A 202 -0.49 3.70 -18.35
C ASN A 202 -0.94 3.00 -17.06
N SER A 203 -0.11 2.06 -16.58
CA SER A 203 -0.26 1.36 -15.30
C SER A 203 -0.45 2.27 -14.07
N THR A 204 -0.10 3.55 -14.14
CA THR A 204 -0.32 4.50 -13.05
C THR A 204 -1.82 4.77 -12.81
N LYS A 205 -2.69 4.54 -13.80
CA LYS A 205 -4.14 4.75 -13.66
C LYS A 205 -4.78 3.91 -12.55
N SER A 206 -4.32 2.68 -12.33
CA SER A 206 -4.82 1.75 -11.31
C SER A 206 -3.94 1.65 -10.07
N ARG A 207 -2.80 2.36 -10.05
CA ARG A 207 -1.76 2.26 -9.02
C ARG A 207 -1.52 3.55 -8.23
N ASP A 208 -1.79 4.71 -8.81
CA ASP A 208 -1.60 6.01 -8.16
C ASP A 208 -2.86 6.44 -7.42
N LEU A 209 -2.73 6.83 -6.16
CA LEU A 209 -3.85 7.26 -5.32
C LEU A 209 -4.66 8.40 -5.96
N SER A 210 -4.00 9.36 -6.61
CA SER A 210 -4.68 10.48 -7.29
C SER A 210 -5.54 10.04 -8.48
N LYS A 211 -5.27 8.87 -9.07
CA LYS A 211 -6.07 8.32 -10.18
C LYS A 211 -7.05 7.29 -9.67
N VAL A 212 -6.62 6.41 -8.77
CA VAL A 212 -7.44 5.40 -8.12
C VAL A 212 -8.63 6.06 -7.43
N LEU A 213 -8.47 7.12 -6.63
CA LEU A 213 -9.60 7.72 -5.90
C LEU A 213 -10.76 8.22 -6.76
N PHE A 214 -10.48 8.62 -8.01
CA PHE A 214 -11.47 9.26 -8.90
C PHE A 214 -11.79 8.44 -10.15
N GLY A 215 -11.02 7.39 -10.43
CA GLY A 215 -11.22 6.48 -11.55
C GLY A 215 -11.91 5.18 -11.14
N ASP A 216 -12.19 4.33 -12.14
CA ASP A 216 -12.75 2.99 -11.96
C ASP A 216 -11.69 1.89 -12.02
N LYS A 217 -10.47 2.21 -12.45
CA LYS A 217 -9.33 1.30 -12.50
C LYS A 217 -8.66 1.18 -11.13
N ILE A 218 -8.42 -0.04 -10.69
CA ILE A 218 -7.69 -0.33 -9.45
C ILE A 218 -7.20 -1.78 -9.49
N VAL A 219 -5.93 -1.98 -9.14
CA VAL A 219 -5.27 -3.29 -9.01
C VAL A 219 -4.61 -3.41 -7.63
N CYS A 220 -3.94 -4.53 -7.36
CA CYS A 220 -3.37 -4.86 -6.05
C CYS A 220 -2.58 -3.73 -5.39
N VAL A 221 -1.77 -3.01 -6.16
CA VAL A 221 -1.00 -1.85 -5.70
C VAL A 221 -1.93 -0.70 -5.27
N GLY A 222 -2.93 -0.38 -6.08
CA GLY A 222 -3.92 0.66 -5.77
C GLY A 222 -4.76 0.33 -4.54
N PHE A 223 -5.21 -0.93 -4.41
CA PHE A 223 -5.92 -1.44 -3.23
C PHE A 223 -5.06 -1.27 -1.97
N SER A 224 -3.82 -1.77 -2.00
CA SER A 224 -2.91 -1.79 -0.85
C SER A 224 -2.47 -0.40 -0.42
N LYS A 225 -2.23 0.51 -1.37
CA LYS A 225 -1.93 1.92 -1.08
C LYS A 225 -3.14 2.63 -0.48
N LEU A 226 -4.33 2.47 -1.06
CA LEU A 226 -5.53 3.16 -0.58
C LEU A 226 -5.88 2.71 0.85
N TYR A 227 -5.87 1.40 1.09
CA TYR A 227 -6.14 0.82 2.39
C TYR A 227 -5.13 1.28 3.46
N SER A 228 -3.83 1.15 3.19
CA SER A 228 -2.79 1.57 4.13
C SER A 228 -2.78 3.07 4.39
N PHE A 229 -3.09 3.89 3.38
CA PHE A 229 -3.07 5.35 3.55
C PHE A 229 -4.22 5.84 4.44
N ILE A 230 -5.43 5.31 4.26
CA ILE A 230 -6.58 5.65 5.12
C ILE A 230 -6.30 5.23 6.56
N LEU A 231 -5.82 3.99 6.78
CA LEU A 231 -5.56 3.46 8.12
C LEU A 231 -4.44 4.21 8.86
N ARG A 232 -3.35 4.58 8.18
CA ARG A 232 -2.30 5.41 8.79
C ARG A 232 -2.82 6.77 9.25
N LYS A 233 -3.71 7.41 8.49
CA LYS A 233 -4.38 8.66 8.91
C LYS A 233 -5.39 8.48 10.06
N LEU A 234 -5.82 7.25 10.32
CA LEU A 234 -6.58 6.86 11.51
C LEU A 234 -5.69 6.49 12.70
N GLY A 235 -4.36 6.57 12.55
CA GLY A 235 -3.39 6.25 13.61
C GLY A 235 -3.09 4.75 13.72
N ILE A 236 -3.42 3.96 12.69
CA ILE A 236 -3.14 2.53 12.64
C ILE A 236 -1.94 2.30 11.76
N GLU A 237 -0.87 1.81 12.37
CA GLU A 237 0.38 1.49 11.68
C GLU A 237 0.18 0.24 10.82
N ILE A 238 0.37 0.39 9.52
CA ILE A 238 0.15 -0.67 8.54
C ILE A 238 1.13 -0.49 7.39
N TYR A 239 1.66 -1.62 6.94
CA TYR A 239 2.70 -1.69 5.95
C TYR A 239 2.20 -2.38 4.69
N ILE A 240 2.89 -2.10 3.60
CA ILE A 240 2.70 -2.80 2.34
C ILE A 240 3.62 -4.02 2.35
N ASN A 241 3.08 -5.17 1.98
CA ASN A 241 3.79 -6.44 1.81
C ASN A 241 3.79 -6.76 0.31
N GLU A 242 4.97 -6.68 -0.29
CA GLU A 242 5.23 -6.97 -1.71
C GLU A 242 5.61 -8.44 -1.86
N LEU A 243 5.04 -9.08 -2.86
CA LEU A 243 5.23 -10.48 -3.17
C LEU A 243 5.69 -10.60 -4.62
N GLU A 244 6.69 -11.45 -4.83
CA GLU A 244 7.21 -11.76 -6.16
C GLU A 244 6.63 -13.09 -6.63
N HIS A 245 6.38 -13.24 -7.93
CA HIS A 245 5.98 -14.51 -8.49
C HIS A 245 7.22 -15.39 -8.77
N THR A 246 7.20 -16.63 -8.27
CA THR A 246 8.37 -17.54 -8.29
C THR A 246 8.91 -17.84 -9.69
N PHE A 247 8.06 -17.76 -10.71
CA PHE A 247 8.42 -18.12 -12.08
C PHE A 247 8.32 -16.96 -13.09
N ASP A 248 7.96 -15.76 -12.63
CA ASP A 248 7.75 -14.59 -13.49
C ASP A 248 8.13 -13.31 -12.75
N GLU A 249 9.35 -12.82 -13.00
CA GLU A 249 9.89 -11.61 -12.39
C GLU A 249 9.10 -10.34 -12.77
N THR A 250 8.21 -10.41 -13.77
CA THR A 250 7.35 -9.29 -14.17
C THR A 250 5.97 -9.31 -13.50
N SER A 251 5.70 -10.37 -12.72
CA SER A 251 4.45 -10.59 -12.02
C SER A 251 4.69 -10.64 -10.51
N GLY A 252 3.70 -10.20 -9.77
CA GLY A 252 3.76 -10.14 -8.32
C GLY A 252 2.42 -9.73 -7.75
N HIS A 253 2.39 -9.57 -6.44
CA HIS A 253 1.19 -9.16 -5.73
C HIS A 253 1.54 -8.20 -4.61
N MET A 254 0.56 -7.40 -4.21
CA MET A 254 0.73 -6.45 -3.12
C MET A 254 -0.48 -6.55 -2.19
N ARG A 255 -0.19 -6.65 -0.90
CA ARG A 255 -1.17 -6.68 0.19
C ARG A 255 -0.66 -5.87 1.38
N ASN A 256 -1.32 -5.98 2.52
CA ASN A 256 -0.94 -5.24 3.72
C ASN A 256 -0.68 -6.14 4.92
N ILE A 257 0.13 -5.64 5.85
CA ILE A 257 0.46 -6.29 7.12
C ILE A 257 0.48 -5.25 8.24
N ALA A 258 -0.09 -5.57 9.40
CA ALA A 258 -0.12 -4.67 10.56
C ALA A 258 -0.07 -5.44 11.87
N HIS A 259 0.57 -4.85 12.88
CA HIS A 259 0.40 -5.24 14.27
C HIS A 259 -0.86 -4.56 14.81
N ILE A 260 -1.88 -5.36 15.14
CA ILE A 260 -3.14 -4.84 15.65
C ILE A 260 -3.22 -5.12 17.15
N VAL A 261 -3.37 -4.04 17.90
CA VAL A 261 -3.68 -4.07 19.34
C VAL A 261 -5.09 -3.51 19.53
N ASP A 262 -6.03 -4.36 19.91
CA ASP A 262 -7.41 -3.97 20.21
C ASP A 262 -7.86 -4.54 21.57
N PRO A 263 -7.83 -3.70 22.64
CA PRO A 263 -8.27 -4.11 23.97
C PRO A 263 -9.74 -4.53 24.06
N LYS A 264 -10.61 -4.04 23.15
CA LYS A 264 -12.05 -4.35 23.17
C LYS A 264 -12.29 -5.85 22.93
N TYR A 265 -11.48 -6.47 22.09
CA TYR A 265 -11.60 -7.88 21.69
C TYR A 265 -10.46 -8.76 22.21
N ASN A 266 -9.57 -8.19 23.02
CA ASN A 266 -8.33 -8.84 23.45
C ASN A 266 -7.56 -9.41 22.25
N ILE A 267 -7.22 -8.53 21.31
CA ILE A 267 -6.41 -8.82 20.13
C ILE A 267 -5.07 -8.09 20.29
N ASP A 268 -3.99 -8.82 20.08
CA ASP A 268 -2.63 -8.31 20.09
C ASP A 268 -1.75 -9.26 19.24
N GLY A 269 -1.67 -8.98 17.94
CA GLY A 269 -1.04 -9.87 16.96
C GLY A 269 -0.74 -9.19 15.63
N VAL A 270 0.14 -9.80 14.84
CA VAL A 270 0.50 -9.35 13.50
C VAL A 270 -0.33 -10.10 12.46
N TYR A 271 -1.00 -9.34 11.60
CA TYR A 271 -1.99 -9.86 10.67
C TYR A 271 -1.80 -9.34 9.26
N TYR A 272 -2.12 -10.18 8.28
CA TYR A 272 -2.14 -9.88 6.86
C TYR A 272 -3.56 -9.55 6.40
N PHE A 273 -3.67 -8.58 5.49
CA PHE A 273 -4.91 -8.08 4.92
C PHE A 273 -4.77 -7.93 3.41
N ASP A 274 -5.65 -8.60 2.66
CA ASP A 274 -5.67 -8.51 1.20
C ASP A 274 -7.04 -8.05 0.71
N SER A 275 -7.19 -6.75 0.51
CA SER A 275 -8.44 -6.16 0.01
C SER A 275 -8.67 -6.44 -1.48
N THR A 276 -7.65 -6.92 -2.19
CA THR A 276 -7.71 -7.19 -3.63
C THR A 276 -8.38 -8.53 -3.91
N TRP A 277 -7.93 -9.60 -3.25
CA TRP A 277 -8.49 -10.95 -3.46
C TRP A 277 -9.89 -11.14 -2.86
N ASP A 278 -10.28 -10.25 -1.95
CA ASP A 278 -11.62 -10.16 -1.39
C ASP A 278 -12.43 -8.97 -1.97
N SER A 279 -11.93 -8.36 -3.05
CA SER A 279 -12.61 -7.26 -3.73
C SER A 279 -13.88 -7.69 -4.44
N LYS A 280 -14.68 -6.69 -4.82
CA LYS A 280 -15.95 -6.89 -5.51
C LYS A 280 -15.73 -7.47 -6.91
N ILE A 281 -16.16 -8.71 -7.09
CA ILE A 281 -16.42 -9.28 -8.41
C ILE A 281 -17.92 -9.04 -8.70
N LYS A 282 -18.24 -8.49 -9.87
CA LYS A 282 -19.60 -8.10 -10.33
C LYS A 282 -20.75 -8.79 -9.57
N GLY A 283 -21.36 -8.06 -8.63
CA GLY A 283 -22.39 -8.58 -7.72
C GLY A 283 -22.16 -8.14 -6.27
N LYS A 284 -22.89 -8.78 -5.33
CA LYS A 284 -22.73 -8.56 -3.87
C LYS A 284 -22.12 -9.76 -3.13
N SER A 285 -21.70 -10.82 -3.85
CA SER A 285 -21.14 -12.03 -3.23
C SER A 285 -19.92 -11.75 -2.35
N TYR A 286 -19.13 -10.72 -2.69
CA TYR A 286 -17.95 -10.33 -1.93
C TYR A 286 -18.25 -9.89 -0.48
N LEU A 287 -19.45 -9.34 -0.20
CA LEU A 287 -19.86 -8.98 1.16
C LEU A 287 -20.02 -10.20 2.08
N TYR A 288 -20.18 -11.39 1.50
CA TYR A 288 -20.36 -12.65 2.21
C TYR A 288 -19.05 -13.41 2.43
N LYS A 289 -17.89 -12.77 2.32
CA LYS A 289 -16.57 -13.42 2.45
C LYS A 289 -15.52 -12.43 2.95
N TYR A 290 -14.67 -12.86 3.89
CA TYR A 290 -13.49 -12.18 4.43
C TYR A 290 -12.33 -13.19 4.50
N LYS A 291 -12.08 -13.89 3.38
CA LYS A 291 -11.11 -14.99 3.34
C LYS A 291 -9.69 -14.49 3.57
N TYR A 292 -9.39 -13.25 3.23
CA TYR A 292 -8.03 -12.69 3.34
C TYR A 292 -7.97 -11.50 4.31
N PHE A 293 -8.88 -11.47 5.28
CA PHE A 293 -8.90 -10.50 6.36
C PHE A 293 -8.27 -11.07 7.63
N ALA A 294 -7.33 -10.34 8.21
CA ALA A 294 -6.66 -10.67 9.47
C ALA A 294 -6.05 -12.08 9.53
N LYS A 295 -5.34 -12.49 8.47
CA LYS A 295 -4.68 -13.81 8.40
C LYS A 295 -3.35 -13.82 9.15
N THR A 296 -3.03 -14.91 9.81
CA THR A 296 -1.68 -15.17 10.36
C THR A 296 -0.70 -15.49 9.24
N LYS A 297 0.62 -15.50 9.53
CA LYS A 297 1.62 -15.81 8.50
C LYS A 297 1.42 -17.19 7.91
N ASP A 298 1.20 -18.21 8.73
CA ASP A 298 1.10 -19.59 8.23
C ASP A 298 -0.13 -19.76 7.34
N GLN A 299 -1.27 -19.16 7.70
CA GLN A 299 -2.48 -19.19 6.87
C GLN A 299 -2.28 -18.49 5.52
N ILE A 300 -1.54 -17.38 5.48
CA ILE A 300 -1.30 -16.66 4.22
C ILE A 300 -0.19 -17.32 3.40
N GLU A 301 0.73 -18.03 4.04
CA GLU A 301 1.80 -18.77 3.36
C GLU A 301 1.26 -19.95 2.56
N GLU A 302 0.25 -20.66 3.07
CA GLU A 302 -0.45 -21.67 2.27
C GLU A 302 -1.03 -21.09 0.98
N GLU A 303 -1.57 -19.87 1.04
CA GLU A 303 -2.12 -19.19 -0.13
C GLU A 303 -1.00 -18.68 -1.06
N ASN A 304 0.12 -18.22 -0.50
CA ASN A 304 1.31 -17.85 -1.28
C ASN A 304 1.81 -19.04 -2.12
N ILE A 305 2.03 -20.19 -1.48
CA ILE A 305 2.49 -21.42 -2.14
C ILE A 305 1.52 -21.84 -3.24
N ARG A 306 0.20 -21.81 -2.98
CA ARG A 306 -0.84 -22.15 -3.98
C ARG A 306 -0.81 -21.24 -5.21
N ASN A 307 -0.35 -19.99 -5.06
CA ASN A 307 -0.32 -18.98 -6.12
C ASN A 307 1.10 -18.73 -6.67
N ASN A 308 2.10 -19.52 -6.27
CA ASN A 308 3.52 -19.34 -6.64
C ASN A 308 4.02 -17.91 -6.31
N LEU A 309 3.66 -17.41 -5.12
CA LEU A 309 4.12 -16.12 -4.61
C LEU A 309 5.13 -16.34 -3.49
N ILE A 310 6.12 -15.46 -3.39
CA ILE A 310 7.14 -15.47 -2.33
C ILE A 310 7.12 -14.12 -1.62
N ASP A 311 7.09 -14.17 -0.29
CA ASP A 311 7.35 -13.02 0.58
C ASP A 311 8.87 -12.95 0.83
N GLU A 312 9.54 -12.02 0.16
CA GLU A 312 11.01 -11.89 0.25
C GLU A 312 11.51 -11.55 1.66
N MET A 313 10.67 -10.94 2.51
CA MET A 313 11.04 -10.66 3.90
C MET A 313 10.91 -11.90 4.78
N ILE A 314 9.89 -12.73 4.54
CA ILE A 314 9.60 -13.94 5.32
C ILE A 314 9.23 -15.10 4.38
N LYS A 315 10.25 -15.80 3.89
CA LYS A 315 10.13 -16.83 2.84
C LYS A 315 9.50 -18.15 3.29
N THR A 316 9.33 -18.35 4.60
CA THR A 316 8.91 -19.64 5.19
C THR A 316 7.77 -19.45 6.18
N SER A 317 7.29 -20.56 6.77
CA SER A 317 6.40 -20.50 7.93
C SER A 317 7.11 -19.90 9.15
N MET A 318 6.34 -19.46 10.13
CA MET A 318 6.88 -18.92 11.38
C MET A 318 7.66 -19.97 12.19
N ALA A 319 7.19 -21.21 12.17
CA ALA A 319 7.87 -22.33 12.84
C ALA A 319 9.21 -22.65 12.17
N ASP A 320 9.24 -22.78 10.85
CA ASP A 320 10.47 -23.10 10.10
C ASP A 320 11.50 -21.97 10.23
N LEU A 321 11.05 -20.70 10.25
CA LEU A 321 11.94 -19.57 10.48
C LEU A 321 12.59 -19.64 11.86
N PHE A 322 11.81 -19.92 12.91
CA PHE A 322 12.34 -20.05 14.26
C PHE A 322 13.32 -21.23 14.39
N GLU A 323 12.99 -22.38 13.82
CA GLU A 323 13.85 -23.56 13.80
C GLU A 323 15.17 -23.27 13.06
N SER A 324 15.09 -22.68 11.86
CA SER A 324 16.27 -22.32 11.06
C SER A 324 17.20 -21.36 11.82
N VAL A 325 16.64 -20.31 12.43
CA VAL A 325 17.44 -19.36 13.22
C VAL A 325 18.02 -20.02 14.46
N SER A 326 17.26 -20.88 15.14
CA SER A 326 17.75 -21.61 16.32
C SER A 326 18.93 -22.51 15.97
N ASP A 327 18.83 -23.28 14.89
CA ASP A 327 19.90 -24.17 14.41
C ASP A 327 21.17 -23.39 14.05
N ILE A 328 21.04 -22.24 13.39
CA ILE A 328 22.15 -21.34 13.08
C ILE A 328 22.83 -20.85 14.37
N ILE A 329 22.04 -20.42 15.35
CA ILE A 329 22.55 -19.94 16.64
C ILE A 329 23.28 -21.03 17.42
N TYR A 330 22.75 -22.26 17.45
CA TYR A 330 23.37 -23.39 18.16
C TYR A 330 24.57 -23.99 17.44
N SER A 331 24.63 -23.90 16.11
CA SER A 331 25.78 -24.34 15.31
C SER A 331 26.93 -23.33 15.26
N ASP A 332 26.76 -22.13 15.85
CA ASP A 332 27.72 -21.03 15.81
C ASP A 332 28.03 -20.54 14.37
N ASP A 333 27.06 -20.68 13.45
CA ASP A 333 27.21 -20.23 12.07
C ASP A 333 26.90 -18.74 11.91
N GLN A 334 27.93 -17.92 12.14
CA GLN A 334 27.81 -16.47 12.07
C GLN A 334 27.46 -15.96 10.65
N ASP A 335 28.00 -16.60 9.61
CA ASP A 335 27.80 -16.16 8.23
C ASP A 335 26.35 -16.41 7.81
N ALA A 336 25.79 -17.58 8.15
CA ALA A 336 24.38 -17.88 7.93
C ALA A 336 23.47 -16.91 8.71
N LEU A 337 23.82 -16.53 9.95
CA LEU A 337 23.00 -15.60 10.73
C LEU A 337 22.90 -14.22 10.06
N ILE A 338 23.99 -13.75 9.41
CA ILE A 338 24.02 -12.44 8.72
C ILE A 338 22.94 -12.39 7.63
N GLU A 339 22.70 -13.49 6.92
CA GLU A 339 21.66 -13.58 5.89
C GLU A 339 20.25 -13.37 6.47
N TYR A 340 20.02 -13.78 7.72
CA TYR A 340 18.72 -13.67 8.41
C TYR A 340 18.51 -12.36 9.17
N ILE A 341 19.55 -11.53 9.39
CA ILE A 341 19.44 -10.28 10.19
C ILE A 341 18.31 -9.39 9.68
N LYS A 342 18.15 -9.26 8.37
CA LYS A 342 17.09 -8.43 7.77
C LYS A 342 15.71 -8.96 8.13
N THR A 343 15.49 -10.26 7.97
CA THR A 343 14.22 -10.95 8.31
C THR A 343 13.93 -10.89 9.80
N ILE A 344 14.90 -11.19 10.67
CA ILE A 344 14.75 -11.12 12.13
C ILE A 344 14.36 -9.70 12.57
N ASN A 345 15.01 -8.68 12.01
CA ASN A 345 14.71 -7.30 12.32
C ASN A 345 13.37 -6.82 11.74
N TYR A 346 12.95 -7.36 10.59
CA TYR A 346 11.62 -7.13 10.06
C TYR A 346 10.54 -7.70 11.00
N VAL A 347 10.65 -8.98 11.37
CA VAL A 347 9.73 -9.66 12.30
C VAL A 347 9.64 -8.95 13.65
N SER A 348 10.78 -8.61 14.25
CA SER A 348 10.79 -7.91 15.54
C SER A 348 10.30 -6.47 15.47
N THR A 349 10.60 -5.73 14.39
CA THR A 349 10.05 -4.38 14.22
C THR A 349 8.54 -4.42 14.07
N MET A 350 8.00 -5.38 13.31
CA MET A 350 6.56 -5.58 13.18
C MET A 350 5.90 -5.98 14.49
N ALA A 351 6.51 -6.88 15.28
CA ALA A 351 5.89 -7.42 16.49
C ALA A 351 6.01 -6.51 17.73
N ILE A 352 7.14 -5.81 17.89
CA ILE A 352 7.46 -5.06 19.12
C ILE A 352 8.03 -3.65 18.86
N GLY A 353 7.99 -3.18 17.61
CA GLY A 353 8.40 -1.83 17.23
C GLY A 353 9.92 -1.56 17.29
N LYS A 354 10.75 -2.60 17.41
CA LYS A 354 12.22 -2.43 17.48
C LYS A 354 12.99 -3.64 16.94
N ARG A 355 14.20 -3.35 16.46
CA ARG A 355 15.20 -4.35 16.10
C ARG A 355 15.73 -5.07 17.34
N ILE A 356 15.97 -6.37 17.23
CA ILE A 356 16.52 -7.20 18.32
C ILE A 356 17.96 -7.66 18.06
N ILE A 357 18.46 -7.49 16.84
CA ILE A 357 19.81 -7.88 16.44
C ILE A 357 20.43 -6.76 15.58
N ASP A 358 21.73 -6.54 15.71
CA ASP A 358 22.47 -5.59 14.90
C ASP A 358 23.73 -6.24 14.30
N LEU A 359 24.03 -5.89 13.05
CA LEU A 359 25.14 -6.46 12.29
C LEU A 359 26.48 -6.23 12.99
N SER A 360 26.68 -5.06 13.60
CA SER A 360 27.93 -4.75 14.31
C SER A 360 28.14 -5.66 15.53
N SER A 361 27.05 -6.03 16.21
CA SER A 361 27.10 -6.90 17.39
C SER A 361 27.53 -8.31 17.01
N ILE A 362 27.05 -8.79 15.86
CA ILE A 362 27.43 -10.10 15.31
C ILE A 362 28.87 -10.10 14.82
N LEU A 363 29.29 -9.11 14.02
CA LEU A 363 30.64 -9.06 13.46
C LEU A 363 31.76 -8.92 14.52
N ILE A 364 31.51 -8.21 15.62
CA ILE A 364 32.56 -7.82 16.58
C ILE A 364 32.50 -8.67 17.86
N ASN A 365 31.31 -9.07 18.31
CA ASN A 365 31.10 -9.64 19.64
C ASN A 365 30.21 -10.88 19.63
N TYR A 366 30.26 -11.71 18.56
CA TYR A 366 29.46 -12.94 18.51
C TYR A 366 29.67 -13.85 19.73
N SER A 367 30.92 -13.96 20.23
CA SER A 367 31.23 -14.74 21.44
C SER A 367 30.62 -14.21 22.74
N LYS A 368 30.12 -12.97 22.76
CA LYS A 368 29.40 -12.35 23.89
C LYS A 368 27.90 -12.22 23.63
N PHE A 369 27.43 -12.73 22.50
CA PHE A 369 26.03 -12.75 22.14
C PHE A 369 25.28 -13.72 23.06
N ASP A 370 24.30 -13.19 23.78
CA ASP A 370 23.45 -13.99 24.67
C ASP A 370 22.39 -14.72 23.82
N LYS A 371 22.75 -15.94 23.41
CA LYS A 371 21.97 -16.78 22.49
C LYS A 371 20.58 -17.09 23.05
N ASP A 372 20.50 -17.52 24.30
CA ASP A 372 19.24 -17.92 24.93
C ASP A 372 18.30 -16.71 25.04
N LYS A 373 18.81 -15.58 25.53
CA LYS A 373 18.02 -14.34 25.62
C LYS A 373 17.55 -13.84 24.25
N PHE A 374 18.37 -14.00 23.21
CA PHE A 374 17.97 -13.67 21.85
C PHE A 374 16.85 -14.58 21.36
N LEU A 375 17.00 -15.91 21.51
CA LEU A 375 16.00 -16.88 21.06
C LEU A 375 14.69 -16.72 21.81
N ASP A 376 14.70 -16.51 23.13
CA ASP A 376 13.51 -16.21 23.93
C ASP A 376 12.77 -14.97 23.38
N LYS A 377 13.52 -13.91 23.06
CA LYS A 377 12.94 -12.67 22.53
C LYS A 377 12.44 -12.85 21.09
N PHE A 378 13.13 -13.65 20.29
CA PHE A 378 12.72 -13.93 18.93
C PHE A 378 11.46 -14.80 18.90
N GLU A 379 11.37 -15.81 19.75
CA GLU A 379 10.17 -16.63 19.96
C GLU A 379 8.98 -15.78 20.37
N GLU A 380 9.17 -14.83 21.30
CA GLU A 380 8.13 -13.85 21.65
C GLU A 380 7.64 -13.08 20.41
N CYS A 381 8.54 -12.63 19.53
CA CYS A 381 8.18 -11.91 18.30
C CYS A 381 7.41 -12.82 17.33
N ILE A 382 7.88 -14.06 17.12
CA ILE A 382 7.24 -15.08 16.29
C ILE A 382 5.81 -15.34 16.76
N ASN A 383 5.58 -15.45 18.07
CA ASN A 383 4.27 -15.70 18.64
C ASN A 383 3.23 -14.63 18.27
N TYR A 384 3.60 -13.38 17.98
CA TYR A 384 2.63 -12.39 17.50
C TYR A 384 2.08 -12.69 16.11
N PHE A 385 2.84 -13.37 15.24
CA PHE A 385 2.43 -13.74 13.88
C PHE A 385 1.55 -14.99 13.82
N CYS A 386 1.49 -15.76 14.92
CA CYS A 386 0.77 -17.04 15.01
C CYS A 386 -0.57 -16.94 15.77
N LYS A 387 -0.93 -15.77 16.30
CA LYS A 387 -2.15 -15.56 17.09
C LYS A 387 -3.39 -15.45 16.20
N ASP A 388 -4.02 -16.58 15.90
CA ASP A 388 -5.31 -16.61 15.20
C ASP A 388 -6.43 -15.86 15.96
N ILE A 389 -7.41 -15.38 15.20
CA ILE A 389 -8.62 -14.75 15.75
C ILE A 389 -9.80 -15.70 15.57
N SER A 390 -10.41 -16.11 16.68
CA SER A 390 -11.55 -17.02 16.68
C SER A 390 -12.77 -16.45 15.93
N ALA A 391 -13.62 -17.34 15.43
CA ALA A 391 -14.89 -16.99 14.79
C ALA A 391 -15.79 -16.16 15.70
N GLU A 392 -15.81 -16.44 17.00
CA GLU A 392 -16.61 -15.70 17.98
C GLU A 392 -16.21 -14.23 18.03
N LYS A 393 -14.90 -13.95 18.09
CA LYS A 393 -14.36 -12.58 18.07
C LYS A 393 -14.61 -11.90 16.73
N MET A 394 -14.32 -12.60 15.63
CA MET A 394 -14.54 -12.07 14.27
C MET A 394 -16.01 -11.72 14.00
N LEU A 395 -16.94 -12.57 14.43
CA LEU A 395 -18.38 -12.31 14.35
C LEU A 395 -18.80 -11.13 15.22
N GLU A 396 -18.20 -10.94 16.40
CA GLU A 396 -18.51 -9.81 17.26
C GLU A 396 -18.01 -8.47 16.66
N ILE A 397 -16.81 -8.47 16.05
CA ILE A 397 -16.30 -7.31 15.31
C ILE A 397 -17.22 -7.02 14.11
N LEU A 398 -17.48 -8.03 13.28
CA LEU A 398 -18.34 -7.94 12.10
C LEU A 398 -19.73 -7.41 12.45
N PHE A 399 -20.33 -7.91 13.53
CA PHE A 399 -21.67 -7.49 13.96
C PHE A 399 -21.70 -5.97 14.23
N ASN A 400 -20.70 -5.45 14.93
CA ASN A 400 -20.64 -4.03 15.28
C ASN A 400 -20.36 -3.15 14.05
N VAL A 401 -19.45 -3.57 13.19
CA VAL A 401 -19.14 -2.88 11.92
C VAL A 401 -20.37 -2.89 11.00
N ARG A 402 -20.97 -4.06 10.77
CA ARG A 402 -22.13 -4.22 9.89
C ARG A 402 -23.37 -3.52 10.43
N LYS A 403 -23.53 -3.38 11.75
CA LYS A 403 -24.58 -2.56 12.36
C LYS A 403 -24.47 -1.10 11.93
N ILE A 404 -23.26 -0.54 11.92
CA ILE A 404 -23.02 0.85 11.49
C ILE A 404 -23.26 0.99 9.99
N GLU A 405 -22.70 0.09 9.19
CA GLU A 405 -22.91 0.07 7.75
C GLU A 405 -24.40 -0.08 7.38
N TYR A 406 -25.16 -0.90 8.11
CA TYR A 406 -26.60 -1.04 7.96
C TYR A 406 -27.36 0.25 8.28
N TYR A 407 -26.93 1.01 9.29
CA TYR A 407 -27.51 2.33 9.58
C TYR A 407 -27.21 3.35 8.48
N ILE A 408 -26.05 3.27 7.84
CA ILE A 408 -25.64 4.16 6.75
C ILE A 408 -26.37 3.78 5.45
N ASN A 409 -26.27 2.52 5.02
CA ASN A 409 -26.86 2.02 3.78
C ASN A 409 -27.45 0.60 3.91
N PRO A 410 -28.69 0.50 4.40
CA PRO A 410 -29.38 -0.75 4.72
C PRO A 410 -29.75 -1.60 3.49
N GLU A 411 -29.91 -0.97 2.33
CA GLU A 411 -30.19 -1.69 1.07
C GLU A 411 -28.92 -2.32 0.52
N TYR A 412 -27.76 -1.75 0.86
CA TYR A 412 -26.48 -2.25 0.42
C TYR A 412 -25.98 -3.39 1.30
N TYR A 413 -26.00 -3.19 2.62
CA TYR A 413 -25.39 -4.05 3.62
C TYR A 413 -26.40 -5.02 4.26
N PRO A 414 -26.28 -6.33 3.96
CA PRO A 414 -27.11 -7.36 4.59
C PRO A 414 -26.89 -7.40 6.11
N PHE A 415 -27.98 -7.57 6.87
CA PHE A 415 -27.94 -7.59 8.33
C PHE A 415 -28.97 -8.60 8.90
N GLU A 416 -28.94 -9.81 8.35
CA GLU A 416 -29.68 -10.96 8.86
C GLU A 416 -28.74 -12.00 9.50
N LEU A 417 -29.32 -12.85 10.34
CA LEU A 417 -28.59 -13.94 10.98
C LEU A 417 -27.94 -14.90 9.96
N ILE A 418 -28.69 -15.23 8.89
CA ILE A 418 -28.20 -16.08 7.82
C ILE A 418 -27.02 -15.45 7.07
N ASP A 419 -26.99 -14.12 6.98
CA ASP A 419 -25.89 -13.40 6.34
C ASP A 419 -24.61 -13.52 7.16
N LEU A 420 -24.71 -13.35 8.48
CA LEU A 420 -23.57 -13.52 9.41
C LEU A 420 -23.04 -14.96 9.38
N ALA A 421 -23.93 -15.96 9.37
CA ALA A 421 -23.56 -17.37 9.26
C ALA A 421 -22.80 -17.65 7.94
N ASN A 422 -23.33 -17.15 6.82
CA ASN A 422 -22.71 -17.29 5.51
C ASN A 422 -21.34 -16.60 5.45
N ILE A 423 -21.22 -15.40 6.02
CA ILE A 423 -19.96 -14.67 6.09
C ILE A 423 -18.92 -15.51 6.83
N ALA A 424 -19.21 -15.96 8.06
CA ALA A 424 -18.26 -16.73 8.84
C ALA A 424 -17.85 -18.04 8.14
N TYR A 425 -18.81 -18.74 7.55
CA TYR A 425 -18.55 -19.99 6.82
C TYR A 425 -17.66 -19.78 5.60
N ASN A 426 -18.02 -18.83 4.73
CA ASN A 426 -17.28 -18.58 3.48
C ASN A 426 -15.90 -17.93 3.72
N SER A 427 -15.70 -17.32 4.88
CA SER A 427 -14.41 -16.77 5.31
C SER A 427 -13.50 -17.83 5.93
N GLY A 428 -14.03 -19.03 6.20
CA GLY A 428 -13.30 -20.12 6.86
C GLY A 428 -12.98 -19.82 8.31
N TRP A 429 -13.83 -19.08 9.03
CA TRP A 429 -13.62 -18.79 10.45
C TRP A 429 -13.90 -20.01 11.32
N THR A 430 -13.03 -20.26 12.29
CA THR A 430 -13.07 -21.43 13.18
C THR A 430 -13.48 -21.01 14.59
N PHE A 431 -14.46 -21.73 15.16
CA PHE A 431 -14.90 -21.50 16.54
C PHE A 431 -13.95 -22.20 17.50
N GLU A 432 -13.50 -21.48 18.53
CA GLU A 432 -12.71 -22.07 19.62
C GLU A 432 -13.60 -22.82 20.61
N ASP A 433 -14.83 -22.35 20.81
CA ASP A 433 -15.78 -23.00 21.71
C ASP A 433 -16.34 -24.28 21.08
N LEU A 434 -15.87 -25.42 21.58
CA LEU A 434 -16.33 -26.75 21.16
C LEU A 434 -17.39 -27.33 22.11
N SER A 435 -17.95 -26.55 23.05
CA SER A 435 -18.86 -27.07 24.08
C SER A 435 -20.15 -27.69 23.52
N CYS A 436 -20.59 -27.26 22.34
CA CYS A 436 -21.74 -27.84 21.65
C CYS A 436 -21.45 -29.20 20.99
N LEU A 437 -20.18 -29.62 20.91
CA LEU A 437 -19.76 -30.86 20.26
C LEU A 437 -19.61 -32.01 21.26
N ASN A 438 -19.98 -33.22 20.82
CA ASN A 438 -19.67 -34.45 21.56
C ASN A 438 -18.19 -34.85 21.39
N ASN A 439 -17.71 -35.85 22.12
CA ASN A 439 -16.29 -36.22 22.12
C ASN A 439 -15.78 -36.70 20.76
N ASP A 440 -16.59 -37.45 20.01
CA ASP A 440 -16.22 -37.95 18.68
C ASP A 440 -16.17 -36.80 17.67
N GLU A 441 -17.14 -35.87 17.73
CA GLU A 441 -17.16 -34.65 16.92
C GLU A 441 -15.95 -33.76 17.22
N LYS A 442 -15.58 -33.60 18.50
CA LYS A 442 -14.37 -32.85 18.91
C LYS A 442 -13.10 -33.48 18.37
N PHE A 443 -13.00 -34.80 18.47
CA PHE A 443 -11.84 -35.55 17.96
C PHE A 443 -11.71 -35.38 16.44
N LEU A 444 -12.81 -35.58 15.70
CA LEU A 444 -12.82 -35.40 14.25
C LEU A 444 -12.53 -33.95 13.84
N TYR A 445 -13.08 -32.97 14.56
CA TYR A 445 -12.81 -31.55 14.34
C TYR A 445 -11.33 -31.22 14.52
N THR A 446 -10.70 -31.79 15.54
CA THR A 446 -9.29 -31.54 15.86
C THR A 446 -8.35 -32.12 14.79
N ILE A 447 -8.70 -33.27 14.20
CA ILE A 447 -7.83 -33.95 13.22
C ILE A 447 -8.07 -33.46 11.79
N PHE A 448 -9.34 -33.30 11.40
CA PHE A 448 -9.72 -33.06 10.00
C PHE A 448 -10.27 -31.65 9.77
N GLY A 449 -10.41 -30.85 10.83
CA GLY A 449 -11.12 -29.57 10.78
C GLY A 449 -12.64 -29.74 10.82
N GLY A 450 -13.34 -28.60 10.71
CA GLY A 450 -14.80 -28.55 10.74
C GLY A 450 -15.47 -29.02 9.45
N SER A 451 -16.57 -29.77 9.58
CA SER A 451 -17.52 -29.97 8.48
C SER A 451 -18.59 -28.87 8.48
N ALA A 452 -19.31 -28.70 7.37
CA ALA A 452 -20.43 -27.77 7.29
C ALA A 452 -21.50 -28.02 8.39
N ASN A 453 -21.74 -29.29 8.73
CA ASN A 453 -22.68 -29.64 9.81
C ASN A 453 -22.17 -29.22 11.19
N ILE A 454 -20.86 -29.39 11.43
CA ILE A 454 -20.22 -28.95 12.68
C ILE A 454 -20.28 -27.43 12.78
N PHE A 455 -19.95 -26.71 11.71
CA PHE A 455 -20.04 -25.25 11.67
C PHE A 455 -21.46 -24.75 12.00
N VAL A 456 -22.49 -25.32 11.37
CA VAL A 456 -23.89 -24.94 11.65
C VAL A 456 -24.25 -25.14 13.13
N LYS A 457 -23.75 -26.21 13.74
CA LYS A 457 -23.99 -26.49 15.17
C LYS A 457 -23.29 -25.47 16.07
N GLN A 458 -22.04 -25.13 15.77
CA GLN A 458 -21.26 -24.12 16.50
C GLN A 458 -21.87 -22.73 16.35
N PHE A 459 -22.27 -22.34 15.14
CA PHE A 459 -22.91 -21.04 14.90
C PHE A 459 -24.24 -20.91 15.64
N LYS A 460 -25.08 -21.96 15.67
CA LYS A 460 -26.34 -21.96 16.43
C LYS A 460 -26.12 -21.83 17.93
N ASP A 461 -25.08 -22.46 18.45
CA ASP A 461 -24.72 -22.32 19.86
C ASP A 461 -24.22 -20.90 20.18
N TYR A 462 -23.37 -20.32 19.33
CA TYR A 462 -22.95 -18.92 19.42
C TYR A 462 -24.14 -17.95 19.35
N GLU A 463 -25.02 -18.13 18.38
CA GLU A 463 -26.26 -17.37 18.20
C GLU A 463 -27.09 -17.34 19.48
N SER A 464 -27.32 -18.52 20.08
CA SER A 464 -28.08 -18.66 21.33
C SER A 464 -27.40 -17.96 22.49
N LYS A 465 -26.09 -18.19 22.69
CA LYS A 465 -25.30 -17.59 23.77
C LYS A 465 -25.25 -16.06 23.70
N LYS A 466 -25.18 -15.50 22.49
CA LYS A 466 -25.12 -14.04 22.25
C LYS A 466 -26.50 -13.41 22.03
N ASN A 467 -27.57 -14.21 21.96
CA ASN A 467 -28.94 -13.76 21.70
C ASN A 467 -29.07 -12.90 20.43
N LEU A 468 -28.39 -13.33 19.36
CA LEU A 468 -28.21 -12.52 18.15
C LEU A 468 -29.53 -12.12 17.47
N GLU A 469 -30.52 -13.02 17.43
CA GLU A 469 -31.82 -12.70 16.84
C GLU A 469 -32.46 -11.47 17.50
N LYS A 470 -32.40 -11.40 18.84
CA LYS A 470 -32.93 -10.27 19.60
C LYS A 470 -32.13 -9.00 19.31
N GLU A 471 -30.81 -9.07 19.29
CA GLU A 471 -29.94 -7.93 19.01
C GLU A 471 -30.18 -7.37 17.60
N ILE A 472 -30.28 -8.24 16.59
CA ILE A 472 -30.62 -7.85 15.21
C ILE A 472 -31.99 -7.17 15.16
N ALA A 473 -33.00 -7.75 15.82
CA ALA A 473 -34.33 -7.16 15.87
C ALA A 473 -34.33 -5.77 16.53
N GLN A 474 -33.57 -5.59 17.60
CA GLN A 474 -33.41 -4.30 18.28
C GLN A 474 -32.73 -3.26 17.38
N VAL A 475 -31.68 -3.64 16.64
CA VAL A 475 -31.00 -2.76 15.70
C VAL A 475 -31.98 -2.26 14.63
N LYS A 476 -32.75 -3.17 14.02
CA LYS A 476 -33.73 -2.83 12.98
C LYS A 476 -34.88 -1.97 13.51
N LEU A 477 -35.39 -2.29 14.69
CA LEU A 477 -36.43 -1.49 15.36
C LEU A 477 -35.93 -0.07 15.64
N THR A 478 -34.74 0.07 16.19
CA THR A 478 -34.12 1.38 16.50
C THR A 478 -34.03 2.26 15.26
N ARG A 479 -33.58 1.71 14.13
CA ARG A 479 -33.53 2.44 12.86
C ARG A 479 -34.92 2.84 12.37
N THR A 480 -35.89 1.93 12.46
CA THR A 480 -37.28 2.20 12.04
C THR A 480 -37.88 3.35 12.84
N LEU A 481 -37.66 3.37 14.16
CA LEU A 481 -38.12 4.43 15.05
C LEU A 481 -37.43 5.77 14.74
N ARG A 482 -36.11 5.77 14.49
CA ARG A 482 -35.37 6.98 14.10
C ARG A 482 -35.91 7.58 12.81
N ASN A 483 -36.11 6.77 11.77
CA ASN A 483 -36.69 7.22 10.51
C ASN A 483 -38.10 7.80 10.67
N ALA A 484 -38.90 7.24 11.60
CA ALA A 484 -40.23 7.77 11.89
C ALA A 484 -40.19 9.11 12.63
N LEU A 485 -39.19 9.31 13.50
CA LEU A 485 -38.96 10.57 14.20
C LEU A 485 -38.51 11.67 13.23
N ASP A 486 -37.51 11.39 12.38
CA ASP A 486 -36.97 12.36 11.42
C ASP A 486 -38.04 12.84 10.43
N LYS A 487 -38.93 11.92 10.00
CA LYS A 487 -40.08 12.26 9.16
C LYS A 487 -41.09 13.17 9.85
N LYS A 488 -41.24 13.10 11.18
CA LYS A 488 -42.14 14.01 11.92
C LYS A 488 -41.53 15.40 12.05
N THR A 489 -40.23 15.50 12.30
CA THR A 489 -39.53 16.79 12.47
C THR A 489 -39.37 17.59 11.17
N HIS A 490 -39.63 17.00 10.00
CA HIS A 490 -39.62 17.70 8.70
C HIS A 490 -41.03 18.09 8.21
N VAL A 491 -42.08 17.82 8.98
CA VAL A 491 -43.48 18.16 8.67
C VAL A 491 -44.02 19.26 9.61
N GLU A 492 -43.21 19.69 10.59
CA GLU A 492 -43.38 20.91 11.40
C GLU A 492 -42.43 22.00 10.87
#